data_AF-A0A967MW66-F1
#
_entry.id   AF-A0A967MW66-F1
#
_cell.length_a   1.000
_cell.length_b   1.000
_cell.length_c   1.000
_cell.angle_alpha   90.00
_cell.angle_beta   90.00
_cell.angle_gamma   90.00
#
_symmetry.space_group_name_H-M   'P 1'
#
loop_
_entity.id
_entity.type
_entity.pdbx_description
1 polymer ?
#
loop_
_entity_poly.entity_id
_entity_poly.type
_entity_poly.pdbx_seq_one_letter_code
_entity_poly.pdbx_strand_id
1 'polypeptide(L)'
;MFLLIDNGLASGALAGDGERSTLAEEIELAVGLVDSLAPGDAVGVIAAARPATGIVVPPSTDHRAIIELLRSIEPAESPTDLPAAFRILRAAVDEAGSDRRAVAYLLSDFRRGSAPLEMSLPKMASVEDTNLTLLASA
;
A
#
# COMPACT_ATOMS: atom_id res chain seq x y z
N MET A 1 0.57 4.16 -10.68
CA MET A 1 -0.04 4.21 -9.33
C MET A 1 0.63 3.17 -8.45
N PHE A 2 0.71 3.39 -7.14
CA PHE A 2 1.15 2.40 -6.15
C PHE A 2 0.08 2.21 -5.08
N LEU A 3 -0.11 0.98 -4.64
CA LEU A 3 -0.97 0.59 -3.53
C LEU A 3 -0.10 0.02 -2.41
N LEU A 4 -0.15 0.65 -1.23
CA LEU A 4 0.50 0.18 -0.01
C LEU A 4 -0.59 -0.39 0.89
N ILE A 5 -0.56 -1.71 1.10
CA ILE A 5 -1.59 -2.44 1.84
C ILE A 5 -1.07 -2.75 3.25
N ASP A 6 -1.78 -2.28 4.28
CA ASP A 6 -1.52 -2.69 5.66
C ASP A 6 -2.03 -4.11 5.93
N ASN A 7 -1.21 -5.10 5.62
CA ASN A 7 -1.50 -6.49 5.95
C ASN A 7 -0.85 -6.95 7.26
N GLY A 8 -0.57 -6.04 8.21
CA GLY A 8 -0.04 -6.41 9.53
C GLY A 8 -1.07 -7.12 10.42
N LEU A 9 -0.62 -7.65 11.56
CA LEU A 9 -1.47 -8.43 12.48
C LEU A 9 -2.80 -7.75 12.84
N ALA A 10 -2.79 -6.42 12.97
CA ALA A 10 -3.98 -5.64 13.34
C ALA A 10 -5.04 -5.58 12.24
N SER A 11 -4.70 -5.78 10.96
CA SER A 11 -5.66 -5.73 9.85
C SER A 11 -6.49 -7.00 9.70
N GLY A 12 -6.10 -8.08 10.40
CA GLY A 12 -6.95 -9.26 10.60
C GLY A 12 -8.08 -9.05 11.59
N ALA A 13 -8.13 -7.92 12.30
CA ALA A 13 -9.25 -7.59 13.17
C ALA A 13 -10.55 -7.45 12.37
N LEU A 14 -11.66 -7.91 12.93
CA LEU A 14 -12.97 -7.68 12.35
C LEU A 14 -13.30 -6.18 12.36
N ALA A 15 -13.88 -5.73 11.25
CA ALA A 15 -14.46 -4.41 11.07
C ALA A 15 -15.71 -4.24 11.96
N GLY A 16 -16.29 -3.04 11.96
CA GLY A 16 -17.40 -2.69 12.85
C GLY A 16 -18.65 -3.56 12.72
N ASP A 17 -18.82 -4.26 11.59
CA ASP A 17 -19.92 -5.20 11.32
C ASP A 17 -19.69 -6.61 11.89
N GLY A 18 -18.45 -6.95 12.27
CA GLY A 18 -18.09 -8.27 12.79
C GLY A 18 -18.02 -9.38 11.74
N GLU A 19 -18.22 -9.08 10.45
CA GLU A 19 -18.29 -10.08 9.39
C GLU A 19 -17.03 -10.12 8.53
N ARG A 20 -16.41 -8.96 8.30
CA ARG A 20 -15.21 -8.84 7.46
C ARG A 20 -14.03 -8.30 8.25
N SER A 21 -12.82 -8.70 7.89
CA SER A 21 -11.62 -8.08 8.43
C SER A 21 -11.43 -6.69 7.82
N THR A 22 -10.74 -5.81 8.55
CA THR A 22 -10.30 -4.51 8.03
C THR A 22 -9.51 -4.67 6.72
N LEU A 23 -8.63 -5.67 6.63
CA LEU A 23 -7.90 -5.97 5.40
C LEU A 23 -8.83 -6.29 4.22
N ALA A 24 -9.94 -7.00 4.47
CA ALA A 24 -10.88 -7.31 3.40
C ALA A 24 -11.55 -6.05 2.85
N GLU A 25 -11.87 -5.06 3.70
CA GLU A 25 -12.40 -3.76 3.27
C GLU A 25 -11.37 -2.97 2.48
N GLU A 26 -10.12 -2.96 2.93
CA GLU A 26 -8.99 -2.32 2.24
C GLU A 26 -8.72 -2.96 0.87
N ILE A 27 -8.81 -4.29 0.76
CA ILE A 27 -8.68 -5.01 -0.52
C ILE A 27 -9.80 -4.62 -1.48
N GLU A 28 -11.05 -4.52 -1.01
CA GLU A 28 -12.16 -4.11 -1.88
C GLU A 28 -12.00 -2.65 -2.37
N LEU A 29 -11.51 -1.75 -1.52
CA LEU A 29 -11.14 -0.39 -1.93
C LEU A 29 -10.01 -0.41 -2.97
N ALA A 30 -8.97 -1.21 -2.76
CA ALA A 30 -7.86 -1.38 -3.69
C ALA A 30 -8.33 -1.89 -5.06
N VAL A 31 -9.21 -2.90 -5.07
CA VAL A 31 -9.80 -3.45 -6.30
C VAL A 31 -10.61 -2.38 -7.02
N GLY A 32 -11.46 -1.63 -6.32
CA GLY A 32 -12.21 -0.53 -6.91
C GLY A 32 -11.32 0.56 -7.52
N LEU A 33 -10.18 0.87 -6.90
CA LEU A 33 -9.19 1.78 -7.48
C LEU A 33 -8.59 1.23 -8.77
N VAL A 34 -8.21 -0.06 -8.80
CA VAL A 34 -7.64 -0.68 -10.00
C VAL A 34 -8.66 -0.76 -11.14
N ASP A 35 -9.90 -1.15 -10.84
CA ASP A 35 -10.98 -1.22 -11.84
C ASP A 35 -11.33 0.15 -12.46
N SER A 36 -11.03 1.25 -11.76
CA SER A 36 -11.27 2.61 -12.25
C SER A 36 -10.22 3.13 -13.25
N LEU A 37 -9.12 2.40 -13.43
CA LEU A 37 -7.99 2.84 -14.25
C LEU A 37 -8.24 2.68 -15.76
N ALA A 38 -7.57 3.51 -16.55
CA ALA A 38 -7.61 3.39 -17.99
C ALA A 38 -6.68 2.26 -18.47
N PRO A 39 -6.97 1.64 -19.64
CA PRO A 39 -6.02 0.73 -20.27
C PRO A 39 -4.65 1.39 -20.45
N GLY A 40 -3.60 0.72 -19.98
CA GLY A 40 -2.22 1.21 -20.03
C GLY A 40 -1.73 1.90 -18.76
N ASP A 41 -2.59 2.19 -17.79
CA ASP A 41 -2.17 2.64 -16.47
C ASP A 41 -1.49 1.50 -15.71
N ALA A 42 -0.29 1.75 -15.19
CA ALA A 42 0.46 0.74 -14.44
C ALA A 42 0.24 0.86 -12.92
N VAL A 43 0.11 -0.29 -12.25
CA VAL A 43 -0.09 -0.39 -10.80
C VAL A 43 1.01 -1.21 -10.16
N GLY A 44 1.64 -0.66 -9.13
CA GLY A 44 2.50 -1.40 -8.21
C GLY A 44 1.78 -1.70 -6.90
N VAL A 45 2.12 -2.81 -6.26
CA VAL A 45 1.50 -3.27 -5.00
C VAL A 45 2.61 -3.62 -4.01
N ILE A 46 2.49 -3.09 -2.79
CA ILE A 46 3.42 -3.31 -1.68
C ILE A 46 2.63 -3.74 -0.46
N ALA A 47 2.98 -4.88 0.12
CA ALA A 47 2.47 -5.33 1.42
C ALA A 47 3.35 -4.76 2.54
N ALA A 48 2.73 -4.17 3.55
CA ALA A 48 3.42 -3.42 4.58
C ALA A 48 3.69 -4.22 5.87
N ALA A 49 3.21 -5.45 6.03
CA ALA A 49 3.60 -6.31 7.16
C ALA A 49 5.12 -6.47 7.26
N ARG A 50 5.69 -6.69 8.44
CA ARG A 50 7.15 -6.88 8.60
C ARG A 50 7.57 -8.31 8.19
N PRO A 51 8.57 -8.49 7.31
CA PRO A 51 9.22 -7.45 6.49
C PRO A 51 8.34 -7.02 5.32
N ALA A 52 8.32 -5.71 5.01
CA ALA A 52 7.52 -5.20 3.89
C ALA A 52 8.03 -5.78 2.56
N THR A 53 7.12 -6.08 1.64
CA THR A 53 7.42 -6.75 0.37
C THR A 53 6.75 -6.05 -0.82
N GLY A 54 7.48 -5.92 -1.92
CA GLY A 54 6.90 -5.51 -3.20
C GLY A 54 6.27 -6.71 -3.89
N ILE A 55 4.93 -6.79 -3.89
CA ILE A 55 4.18 -7.87 -4.55
C ILE A 55 4.19 -7.65 -6.06
N VAL A 56 3.99 -6.40 -6.50
CA VAL A 56 4.07 -5.98 -7.90
C VAL A 56 5.02 -4.79 -7.99
N VAL A 57 6.30 -5.10 -8.15
CA VAL A 57 7.37 -4.11 -8.41
C VAL A 57 8.32 -4.74 -9.44
N PRO A 58 8.50 -4.15 -10.63
CA PRO A 58 7.95 -2.86 -11.09
C PRO A 58 6.43 -2.89 -11.34
N PRO A 59 5.75 -1.72 -11.43
CA PRO A 59 4.32 -1.65 -11.73
C PRO A 59 3.92 -2.36 -13.03
N SER A 60 2.76 -3.00 -13.03
CA SER A 60 2.21 -3.76 -14.17
C SER A 60 0.93 -3.12 -14.72
N THR A 61 0.69 -3.26 -16.02
CA THR A 61 -0.59 -2.88 -16.66
C THR A 61 -1.60 -4.03 -16.72
N ASP A 62 -1.24 -5.22 -16.23
CA ASP A 62 -2.16 -6.36 -16.14
C ASP A 62 -3.07 -6.24 -14.91
N HIS A 63 -4.12 -5.44 -15.03
CA HIS A 63 -5.06 -5.16 -13.95
C HIS A 63 -5.74 -6.41 -13.42
N ARG A 64 -6.00 -7.42 -14.27
CA ARG A 64 -6.65 -8.67 -13.83
C ARG A 64 -5.74 -9.46 -12.90
N ALA A 65 -4.48 -9.65 -13.28
CA ALA A 65 -3.51 -10.33 -12.43
C ALA A 65 -3.28 -9.57 -11.11
N ILE A 66 -3.26 -8.23 -11.15
CA ILE A 66 -3.14 -7.40 -9.95
C ILE A 66 -4.33 -7.60 -9.00
N ILE A 67 -5.56 -7.63 -9.51
CA ILE A 67 -6.77 -7.88 -8.71
C ILE A 67 -6.74 -9.27 -8.07
N GLU A 68 -6.29 -10.29 -8.82
CA GLU A 68 -6.12 -11.64 -8.29
C GLU A 68 -5.08 -11.68 -7.16
N LEU A 69 -3.96 -10.97 -7.32
CA LEU A 69 -2.94 -10.85 -6.28
C LEU A 69 -3.45 -10.10 -5.06
N LEU A 70 -4.16 -8.98 -5.22
CA LEU A 70 -4.75 -8.22 -4.12
C LEU A 70 -5.66 -9.10 -3.26
N ARG A 71 -6.51 -9.92 -3.90
CA ARG A 71 -7.43 -10.85 -3.23
C ARG A 71 -6.72 -12.01 -2.51
N SER A 72 -5.46 -12.29 -2.83
CA SER A 72 -4.65 -13.30 -2.16
C SER A 72 -3.88 -12.77 -0.95
N ILE A 73 -3.92 -11.46 -0.67
CA ILE A 73 -3.22 -10.88 0.48
C ILE A 73 -3.95 -11.28 1.76
N GLU A 74 -3.22 -11.90 2.67
CA GLU A 74 -3.70 -12.29 4.00
C GLU A 74 -3.03 -11.44 5.09
N PRO A 75 -3.68 -11.30 6.27
CA PRO A 75 -3.03 -10.69 7.43
C PRO A 75 -1.81 -11.50 7.84
N ALA A 76 -0.69 -10.83 8.05
CA ALA A 76 0.54 -11.44 8.53
C ALA A 76 0.57 -11.49 10.06
N GLU A 77 1.24 -12.51 10.62
CA GLU A 77 1.53 -12.60 12.06
C GLU A 77 2.69 -11.67 12.49
N SER A 78 2.74 -10.45 11.93
CA SER A 78 3.77 -9.47 12.24
C SER A 78 3.22 -8.04 12.23
N PRO A 79 3.86 -7.10 12.97
CA PRO A 79 3.47 -5.69 12.90
C PRO A 79 3.72 -5.11 11.52
N THR A 80 3.02 -4.02 11.20
CA THR A 80 3.25 -3.23 9.98
C THR A 80 4.59 -2.48 10.05
N ASP A 81 5.25 -2.37 8.90
CA ASP A 81 6.54 -1.73 8.67
C ASP A 81 6.43 -0.70 7.54
N LEU A 82 5.65 0.35 7.79
CA LEU A 82 5.50 1.48 6.87
C LEU A 82 6.84 2.09 6.43
N PRO A 83 7.86 2.27 7.32
CA PRO A 83 9.17 2.74 6.89
C PRO A 83 9.83 1.84 5.82
N ALA A 84 9.73 0.51 5.96
CA ALA A 84 10.22 -0.41 4.92
C ALA A 84 9.40 -0.33 3.64
N ALA A 85 8.07 -0.27 3.72
CA ALA A 85 7.19 -0.12 2.55
C ALA A 85 7.48 1.17 1.78
N PHE A 86 7.68 2.30 2.46
CA PHE A 86 8.05 3.57 1.82
C PHE A 86 9.43 3.55 1.16
N ARG A 87 10.40 2.79 1.71
CA ARG A 87 11.69 2.59 1.04
C ARG A 87 11.55 1.82 -0.28
N ILE A 88 10.70 0.79 -0.31
CA ILE A 88 10.40 0.04 -1.53
C ILE A 88 9.71 0.95 -2.55
N LEU A 89 8.69 1.70 -2.12
CA LEU A 89 8.01 2.68 -2.96
C LEU A 89 9.01 3.69 -3.55
N ARG A 90 9.89 4.23 -2.71
CA ARG A 90 10.86 5.22 -3.14
C ARG A 90 11.79 4.68 -4.21
N ALA A 91 12.35 3.49 -3.99
CA ALA A 91 13.21 2.83 -4.97
C ALA A 91 12.48 2.60 -6.31
N ALA A 92 11.21 2.16 -6.27
CA ALA A 92 10.41 1.93 -7.47
C ALA A 92 10.08 3.22 -8.24
N VAL A 93 9.82 4.33 -7.54
CA VAL A 93 9.59 5.65 -8.15
C VAL A 93 10.89 6.20 -8.76
N ASP A 94 12.01 6.08 -8.04
CA ASP A 94 13.32 6.55 -8.52
C ASP A 94 13.75 5.77 -9.78
N GLU A 95 13.50 4.45 -9.83
CA GLU A 95 13.78 3.61 -11.02
C GLU A 95 12.91 3.97 -12.23
N ALA A 96 11.66 4.41 -12.01
CA ALA A 96 10.75 4.82 -13.09
C ALA A 96 11.14 6.16 -13.74
N GLY A 97 12.03 6.93 -13.11
CA GLY A 97 12.52 8.22 -13.58
C GLY A 97 11.65 9.42 -13.17
N SER A 98 12.29 10.58 -13.06
CA SER A 98 11.71 11.82 -12.52
C SER A 98 10.64 12.49 -13.40
N ASP A 99 10.43 12.01 -14.63
CA ASP A 99 9.45 12.61 -15.55
C ASP A 99 8.03 12.07 -15.32
N ARG A 100 7.88 11.04 -14.48
CA ARG A 100 6.59 10.40 -14.20
C ARG A 100 6.14 10.73 -12.79
N ARG A 101 4.97 11.37 -12.69
CA ARG A 101 4.27 11.53 -11.42
C ARG A 101 3.65 10.20 -11.00
N ALA A 102 4.03 9.71 -9.83
CA ALA A 102 3.42 8.59 -9.15
C ALA A 102 2.39 9.09 -8.12
N VAL A 103 1.30 8.36 -7.99
CA VAL A 103 0.34 8.49 -6.89
C VAL A 103 0.42 7.20 -6.09
N ALA A 104 0.60 7.30 -4.78
CA ALA A 104 0.59 6.19 -3.84
C ALA A 104 -0.63 6.29 -2.93
N TYR A 105 -1.38 5.19 -2.81
CA TYR A 105 -2.47 5.04 -1.86
C TYR A 105 -1.99 4.16 -0.70
N LEU A 106 -2.05 4.68 0.52
CA LEU A 106 -1.86 3.91 1.74
C LEU A 106 -3.24 3.50 2.27
N LEU A 107 -3.48 2.20 2.30
CA LEU A 107 -4.70 1.56 2.79
C LEU A 107 -4.38 0.95 4.16
N SER A 108 -4.85 1.61 5.22
CA SER A 108 -4.62 1.24 6.62
C SER A 108 -5.66 1.90 7.52
N ASP A 109 -6.29 1.13 8.42
CA ASP A 109 -7.15 1.66 9.50
C ASP A 109 -6.35 2.27 10.67
N PHE A 110 -5.01 2.40 10.53
CA PHE A 110 -4.10 3.01 11.51
C PHE A 110 -4.29 2.54 12.96
N ARG A 111 -4.68 1.29 13.16
CA ARG A 111 -4.95 0.74 14.50
C ARG A 111 -3.68 0.76 15.35
N ARG A 112 -3.87 0.82 16.68
CA ARG A 112 -2.76 0.68 17.63
C ARG A 112 -2.08 -0.68 17.40
N GLY A 113 -0.86 -0.65 16.87
CA GLY A 113 -0.12 -1.84 16.39
C GLY A 113 0.29 -1.76 14.91
N SER A 114 -0.42 -0.99 14.08
CA SER A 114 -0.07 -0.70 12.68
C SER A 114 1.06 0.33 12.55
N ALA A 115 1.37 1.08 13.61
CA ALA A 115 2.51 1.98 13.65
C ALA A 115 3.06 2.13 15.07
N PRO A 116 4.40 2.20 15.23
CA PRO A 116 5.01 2.55 16.50
C PRO A 116 4.81 4.05 16.75
N LEU A 117 3.78 4.40 17.53
CA LEU A 117 3.45 5.79 17.89
C LEU A 117 4.53 6.47 18.75
N GLU A 118 5.40 5.67 19.36
CA GLU A 118 6.49 6.11 20.23
C GLU A 118 7.75 6.49 19.45
N MET A 119 7.81 6.16 18.16
CA MET A 119 8.94 6.49 17.30
C MET A 119 8.61 7.69 16.44
N SER A 120 9.53 8.66 16.42
CA SER A 120 9.46 9.73 15.43
C SER A 120 9.58 9.12 14.05
N LEU A 121 8.65 9.45 13.15
CA LEU A 121 8.80 9.14 11.75
C LEU A 121 10.14 9.72 11.28
N PRO A 122 10.92 8.97 10.46
CA PRO A 122 12.06 9.56 9.79
C PRO A 122 11.56 10.82 9.10
N LYS A 123 12.29 11.93 9.24
CA LYS A 123 11.96 13.13 8.45
C LYS A 123 11.95 12.68 7.01
N MET A 124 10.77 12.65 6.38
CA MET A 124 10.71 12.63 4.93
C MET A 124 11.50 13.87 4.54
N ALA A 125 12.61 13.70 3.81
CA ALA A 125 13.21 14.81 3.11
C ALA A 125 12.05 15.55 2.45
N SER A 126 11.99 16.87 2.66
CA SER A 126 10.86 17.73 2.28
C SER A 126 10.14 17.18 1.06
N VAL A 127 8.82 17.00 1.17
CA VAL A 127 7.92 16.59 0.08
C VAL A 127 7.82 17.74 -0.95
N GLU A 128 8.98 18.17 -1.45
CA GLU A 128 9.19 18.87 -2.70
C GLU A 128 9.76 17.89 -3.74
N ASP A 129 9.69 16.57 -3.48
CA ASP A 129 9.73 15.58 -4.54
C ASP A 129 8.41 15.67 -5.32
N THR A 130 8.41 16.51 -6.35
CA THR A 130 7.26 16.86 -7.21
C THR A 130 6.61 15.68 -7.94
N ASN A 131 7.13 14.48 -7.74
CA ASN A 131 6.79 13.27 -8.50
C ASN A 131 6.05 12.21 -7.68
N LEU A 132 5.76 12.44 -6.39
CA LEU A 132 4.98 11.50 -5.59
C LEU A 132 3.89 12.20 -4.78
N THR A 133 2.63 11.85 -5.05
CA THR A 133 1.48 12.22 -4.21
C THR A 133 1.10 11.03 -3.33
N LEU A 134 1.06 11.21 -2.00
CA LEU A 134 0.57 10.20 -1.06
C LEU A 134 -0.86 10.53 -0.64
N LEU A 135 -1.77 9.56 -0.81
CA LEU A 135 -3.15 9.60 -0.34
C LEU A 135 -3.33 8.49 0.71
N ALA A 136 -3.99 8.80 1.83
CA ALA A 136 -4.28 7.82 2.87
C ALA A 136 -5.79 7.74 3.08
N SER A 137 -6.33 6.52 3.18
CA SER A 137 -7.69 6.28 3.63
C SER A 137 -7.66 5.60 5.00
N ALA A 138 -8.53 6.07 5.90
CA ALA A 138 -8.86 5.43 7.17
C ALA A 138 -10.34 5.04 7.12
#